data_AF-A0A6N2VCE7-F1
#
_entry.id   AF-A0A6N2VCE7-F1
#
_cell.length_a   1.000
_cell.length_b   1.000
_cell.length_c   1.000
_cell.angle_alpha   90.00
_cell.angle_beta   90.00
_cell.angle_gamma   90.00
#
_symmetry.space_group_name_H-M   'P 1'
#
loop_
_entity.id
_entity.type
_entity.pdbx_description
1 polymer ?
#
loop_
_entity_poly.entity_id
_entity_poly.type
_entity_poly.pdbx_seq_one_letter_code
_entity_poly.pdbx_strand_id
1 'polypeptide(L)'
;MKINLNKILLLIALGLGVATYSLYNWGSRMKEERNTYRSNTHALLADVRHIQIDSAMMASTIQVLNLSLDEYEKYRAEDAATIKKMGVRIKDLEAAGRHDIEVNAPVDATVKDTTVIRDTVTVIVKAVKMDTPYLKLNGIIEDNRLKGNIYLPVHLHQAFWVEYKHRFLWWRWKVKAIHQTISSDNSYVEIKYTEIINLKN
;
A
#
# COMPACT_ATOMS: atom_id res chain seq x y z
N MET A 1 -41.64 -52.16 19.45
CA MET A 1 -40.32 -52.07 18.77
C MET A 1 -39.25 -51.80 19.84
N LYS A 2 -38.58 -52.83 20.38
CA LYS A 2 -37.53 -52.65 21.39
C LYS A 2 -36.30 -52.07 20.71
N ILE A 3 -35.97 -50.81 21.01
CA ILE A 3 -34.74 -50.20 20.53
C ILE A 3 -33.59 -50.90 21.25
N ASN A 4 -32.76 -51.63 20.51
CA ASN A 4 -31.59 -52.31 21.07
C ASN A 4 -30.62 -51.29 21.67
N LEU A 5 -30.12 -51.56 22.87
CA LEU A 5 -29.19 -50.71 23.63
C LEU A 5 -27.97 -50.28 22.78
N ASN A 6 -27.48 -51.18 21.92
CA ASN A 6 -26.39 -50.90 20.99
C ASN A 6 -26.72 -49.79 19.97
N LYS A 7 -27.98 -49.65 19.53
CA LYS A 7 -28.39 -48.55 18.64
C LYS A 7 -28.41 -47.22 19.37
N ILE A 8 -28.75 -47.20 20.66
CA ILE A 8 -28.74 -45.98 21.50
C ILE A 8 -27.29 -45.54 21.74
N LEU A 9 -26.40 -46.47 22.07
CA LEU A 9 -24.97 -46.21 22.24
C LEU A 9 -24.33 -45.65 20.96
N LEU A 10 -24.66 -46.21 19.79
CA LEU A 10 -24.21 -45.70 18.50
C LEU A 10 -24.68 -44.26 18.24
N LEU A 11 -25.96 -43.95 18.52
CA LEU A 11 -26.49 -42.60 18.33
C LEU A 11 -25.82 -41.58 19.27
N ILE A 12 -25.54 -41.95 20.52
CA ILE A 12 -24.82 -41.09 21.47
C ILE A 12 -23.39 -40.84 20.99
N ALA A 13 -22.69 -41.89 20.55
CA ALA A 13 -21.33 -41.76 20.02
C ALA A 13 -21.28 -40.85 18.78
N LEU A 14 -22.26 -40.95 17.89
CA LEU A 14 -22.39 -40.10 16.71
C LEU A 14 -22.67 -38.63 17.11
N GLY A 15 -23.56 -38.40 18.07
CA GLY A 15 -23.85 -37.07 18.61
C GLY A 15 -22.62 -36.43 19.26
N LEU A 16 -21.85 -37.19 20.03
CA LEU A 16 -20.58 -36.73 20.62
C LEU A 16 -19.53 -36.42 19.55
N GLY A 17 -19.45 -37.23 18.49
CA GLY A 17 -18.58 -36.97 17.34
C GLY A 17 -18.90 -35.65 16.64
N VAL A 18 -20.18 -35.38 16.38
CA VAL A 18 -20.63 -34.12 15.76
C VAL A 18 -20.37 -32.92 16.68
N ALA A 19 -20.64 -33.06 17.97
CA ALA A 19 -20.41 -31.99 18.94
C ALA A 19 -18.92 -31.65 19.09
N THR A 20 -18.06 -32.66 19.21
CA THR A 20 -16.60 -32.46 19.30
C THR A 20 -16.01 -31.85 18.02
N TYR A 21 -16.47 -32.29 16.85
CA TYR A 21 -16.09 -31.68 15.57
C TYR A 21 -16.53 -30.21 15.47
N SER A 22 -17.75 -29.90 15.89
CA SER A 22 -18.29 -28.53 15.89
C SER A 22 -17.49 -27.61 16.82
N LEU A 23 -17.18 -28.09 18.04
CA LEU A 23 -16.35 -27.36 19.00
C LEU A 23 -14.91 -27.15 18.50
N TYR A 24 -14.34 -28.16 17.83
CA TYR A 24 -13.00 -28.05 17.23
C TYR A 24 -12.97 -26.98 16.13
N ASN A 25 -13.95 -27.00 15.21
CA ASN A 25 -14.06 -25.99 14.15
C ASN A 25 -14.23 -24.59 14.73
N TRP A 26 -15.07 -24.44 15.75
CA TRP A 26 -15.28 -23.15 16.41
C TRP A 26 -14.01 -22.65 17.11
N GLY A 27 -13.31 -23.54 17.82
CA GLY A 27 -12.02 -23.23 18.45
C GLY A 27 -10.93 -22.85 17.44
N SER A 28 -10.90 -23.51 16.28
CA SER A 28 -9.98 -23.17 15.19
C SER A 28 -10.25 -21.77 14.63
N ARG A 29 -11.52 -21.45 14.33
CA ARG A 29 -11.95 -20.13 13.85
C ARG A 29 -11.57 -19.01 14.83
N MET A 30 -11.87 -19.18 16.12
CA MET A 30 -11.52 -18.20 17.16
C MET A 30 -10.00 -17.97 17.27
N LYS A 31 -9.22 -19.03 17.05
CA LYS A 31 -7.76 -18.96 17.05
C LYS A 31 -7.25 -18.15 15.87
N GLU A 32 -7.88 -18.28 14.71
CA GLU A 32 -7.55 -17.53 13.51
C GLU A 32 -7.91 -16.05 13.63
N GLU A 33 -9.15 -15.72 14.03
CA GLU A 33 -9.59 -14.34 14.25
C GLU A 33 -8.67 -13.62 15.24
N ARG A 34 -8.34 -14.26 16.38
CA ARG A 34 -7.40 -13.71 17.36
C ARG A 34 -6.01 -13.48 16.77
N ASN A 35 -5.51 -14.37 15.90
CA ASN A 35 -4.20 -14.18 15.29
C ASN A 35 -4.20 -13.00 14.29
N THR A 36 -5.28 -12.83 13.52
CA THR A 36 -5.47 -11.68 12.62
C THR A 36 -5.51 -10.38 13.43
N TYR A 37 -6.33 -10.29 14.47
CA TYR A 37 -6.38 -9.11 15.33
C TYR A 37 -5.02 -8.79 15.95
N ARG A 38 -4.32 -9.79 16.50
CA ARG A 38 -2.99 -9.59 17.06
C ARG A 38 -1.98 -9.11 16.01
N SER A 39 -2.05 -9.64 14.79
CA SER A 39 -1.20 -9.20 13.69
C SER A 39 -1.50 -7.76 13.28
N ASN A 40 -2.77 -7.39 13.17
CA ASN A 40 -3.18 -6.03 12.83
C ASN A 40 -2.80 -5.03 13.90
N THR A 41 -2.99 -5.36 15.18
CA THR A 41 -2.51 -4.52 16.29
C THR A 41 -1.00 -4.31 16.20
N HIS A 42 -0.23 -5.36 15.89
CA HIS A 42 1.22 -5.23 15.72
C HIS A 42 1.60 -4.41 14.47
N ALA A 43 0.83 -4.51 13.38
CA ALA A 43 1.05 -3.69 12.18
C ALA A 43 0.73 -2.21 12.42
N LEU A 44 -0.37 -1.90 13.12
CA LEU A 44 -0.77 -0.54 13.51
C LEU A 44 0.21 0.10 14.49
N LEU A 45 0.80 -0.68 15.39
CA LEU A 45 1.80 -0.21 16.36
C LEU A 45 3.23 -0.20 15.81
N ALA A 46 3.46 -0.72 14.59
CA ALA A 46 4.78 -0.69 13.99
C ALA A 46 5.07 0.72 13.46
N ASP A 47 5.99 1.43 14.11
CA ASP A 47 6.45 2.73 13.61
C ASP A 47 6.91 2.61 12.16
N VAL A 48 6.43 3.52 11.31
CA VAL A 48 6.90 3.67 9.93
C VAL A 48 8.37 4.05 10.00
N ARG A 49 9.24 3.10 9.69
CA ARG A 49 10.68 3.35 9.69
C ARG A 49 11.08 3.96 8.36
N HIS A 50 11.38 5.25 8.43
CA HIS A 50 12.02 5.98 7.35
C HIS A 50 13.51 5.64 7.38
N ILE A 51 14.01 5.13 6.26
CA ILE A 51 15.41 4.78 6.05
C ILE A 51 15.87 5.59 4.84
N GLN A 52 16.87 6.43 5.03
CA GLN A 52 17.59 7.03 3.92
C GLN A 52 18.58 5.99 3.40
N ILE A 53 18.35 5.50 2.18
CA ILE A 53 19.24 4.49 1.58
C ILE A 53 20.49 5.18 1.05
N ASP A 54 20.34 6.35 0.42
CA ASP A 54 21.41 7.21 -0.09
C ASP A 54 20.99 8.69 -0.06
N SER A 55 21.88 9.62 -0.42
CA SER A 55 21.62 11.07 -0.37
C SER A 55 20.37 11.52 -1.15
N ALA A 56 19.88 10.73 -2.10
CA ALA A 56 18.71 11.03 -2.92
C ALA A 56 17.53 10.07 -2.73
N MET A 57 17.71 8.92 -2.09
CA MET A 57 16.70 7.85 -2.04
C MET A 57 16.14 7.69 -0.62
N MET A 58 14.85 8.03 -0.46
CA MET A 58 14.09 7.79 0.76
C MET A 58 13.32 6.49 0.66
N ALA A 59 13.32 5.70 1.74
CA ALA A 59 12.54 4.47 1.83
C ALA A 59 11.73 4.41 3.13
N SER A 60 10.54 3.85 3.08
CA SER A 60 9.68 3.64 4.24
C SER A 60 9.33 2.16 4.35
N THR A 61 9.53 1.56 5.54
CA THR A 61 9.19 0.16 5.81
C THR A 61 8.07 0.05 6.83
N ILE A 62 7.05 -0.76 6.49
CA ILE A 62 5.87 -1.01 7.31
C ILE A 62 5.46 -2.49 7.30
N GLN A 63 4.57 -2.85 8.22
CA GLN A 63 3.97 -4.17 8.28
C GLN A 63 2.59 -4.21 7.65
N VAL A 64 2.22 -5.37 7.09
CA VAL A 64 0.96 -5.57 6.38
C VAL A 64 -0.22 -5.83 7.32
N LEU A 65 -1.32 -5.10 7.12
CA LEU A 65 -2.60 -5.35 7.76
C LEU A 65 -3.35 -6.47 7.03
N ASN A 66 -4.10 -7.30 7.75
CA ASN A 66 -4.94 -8.34 7.15
C ASN A 66 -6.39 -8.11 7.54
N LEU A 67 -7.26 -7.81 6.59
CA LEU A 67 -8.69 -7.58 6.85
C LEU A 67 -9.54 -8.61 6.09
N SER A 68 -10.73 -8.93 6.61
CA SER A 68 -11.74 -9.59 5.77
C SER A 68 -12.31 -8.61 4.74
N LEU A 69 -12.95 -9.13 3.69
CA LEU A 69 -13.65 -8.29 2.72
C LEU A 69 -14.71 -7.40 3.37
N ASP A 70 -15.50 -7.94 4.30
CA ASP A 70 -16.54 -7.18 5.01
C ASP A 70 -15.94 -6.07 5.89
N GLU A 71 -14.82 -6.34 6.56
CA GLU A 71 -14.09 -5.33 7.34
C GLU A 71 -13.51 -4.25 6.45
N TYR A 72 -12.97 -4.62 5.29
CA TYR A 72 -12.46 -3.67 4.32
C TYR A 72 -13.58 -2.77 3.77
N GLU A 73 -14.71 -3.33 3.32
CA GLU A 73 -15.83 -2.52 2.83
C GLU A 73 -16.42 -1.61 3.93
N LYS A 74 -16.44 -2.08 5.18
CA LYS A 74 -16.95 -1.29 6.32
C LYS A 74 -16.02 -0.15 6.72
N TYR A 75 -14.73 -0.40 6.85
CA TYR A 75 -13.77 0.59 7.36
C TYR A 75 -13.12 1.42 6.27
N ARG A 76 -13.10 0.93 5.02
CA ARG A 76 -12.46 1.55 3.83
C ARG A 76 -13.44 1.73 2.67
N ALA A 77 -14.64 2.22 2.97
CA ALA A 77 -15.71 2.39 1.98
C ALA A 77 -15.31 3.30 0.80
N GLU A 78 -14.54 4.37 1.06
CA GLU A 78 -14.05 5.29 0.01
C GLU A 78 -13.02 4.60 -0.91
N ASP A 79 -12.07 3.88 -0.32
CA ASP A 79 -11.07 3.11 -1.08
C ASP A 79 -11.79 2.06 -1.95
N ALA A 80 -12.75 1.32 -1.37
CA ALA A 80 -13.56 0.34 -2.09
C ALA A 80 -14.36 0.95 -3.25
N ALA A 81 -14.93 2.15 -3.06
CA ALA A 81 -15.63 2.86 -4.13
C ALA A 81 -14.67 3.26 -5.27
N THR A 82 -13.45 3.69 -4.93
CA THR A 82 -12.43 4.05 -5.90
C THR A 82 -11.95 2.82 -6.67
N ILE A 83 -11.70 1.69 -6.00
CA ILE A 83 -11.32 0.41 -6.63
C ILE A 83 -12.41 -0.08 -7.59
N LYS A 84 -13.69 0.04 -7.22
CA LYS A 84 -14.81 -0.28 -8.13
C LYS A 84 -14.78 0.60 -9.39
N LYS A 85 -14.46 1.90 -9.27
CA LYS A 85 -14.30 2.80 -10.43
C LYS A 85 -13.10 2.44 -11.31
N MET A 86 -12.05 1.84 -10.73
CA MET A 86 -10.93 1.28 -11.50
C MET A 86 -11.31 -0.01 -12.26
N GLY A 87 -12.54 -0.52 -12.10
CA GLY A 87 -13.04 -1.71 -12.78
C GLY A 87 -12.74 -3.03 -12.06
N VAL A 88 -12.24 -2.98 -10.82
CA VAL A 88 -11.93 -4.17 -10.02
C VAL A 88 -13.11 -4.51 -9.11
N ARG A 89 -13.54 -5.78 -9.13
CA ARG A 89 -14.58 -6.26 -8.21
C ARG A 89 -13.95 -6.51 -6.85
N ILE A 90 -14.53 -5.98 -5.77
CA ILE A 90 -13.98 -6.12 -4.41
C ILE A 90 -13.78 -7.57 -3.99
N LYS A 91 -14.66 -8.49 -4.40
CA LYS A 91 -14.53 -9.92 -4.13
C LYS A 91 -13.28 -10.59 -4.74
N ASP A 92 -12.68 -9.98 -5.76
CA ASP A 92 -11.47 -10.46 -6.41
C ASP A 92 -10.20 -9.74 -5.88
N LEU A 93 -10.36 -8.85 -4.90
CA LEU A 93 -9.26 -8.07 -4.36
C LEU A 93 -8.45 -8.94 -3.39
N GLU A 94 -7.15 -9.11 -3.67
CA GLU A 94 -6.24 -9.87 -2.80
C GLU A 94 -5.50 -8.96 -1.82
N ALA A 95 -5.19 -7.73 -2.24
CA ALA A 95 -4.56 -6.71 -1.42
C ALA A 95 -4.88 -5.31 -1.96
N ALA A 96 -4.83 -4.32 -1.08
CA ALA A 96 -4.92 -2.90 -1.39
C ALA A 96 -3.76 -2.15 -0.71
N GLY A 97 -3.07 -1.31 -1.46
CA GLY A 97 -2.01 -0.43 -0.93
C GLY A 97 -2.39 1.03 -1.10
N ARG A 98 -2.03 1.86 -0.12
CA ARG A 98 -2.18 3.32 -0.19
C ARG A 98 -0.86 3.99 0.18
N HIS A 99 -0.52 5.01 -0.60
CA HIS A 99 0.70 5.80 -0.43
C HIS A 99 0.34 7.27 -0.52
N ASP A 100 0.70 8.05 0.51
CA ASP A 100 0.58 9.50 0.47
C ASP A 100 1.99 10.05 0.26
N ILE A 101 2.15 10.77 -0.85
CA ILE A 101 3.42 11.25 -1.36
C ILE A 101 3.38 12.77 -1.43
N GLU A 102 4.40 13.41 -0.88
CA GLU A 102 4.57 14.86 -0.95
C GLU A 102 5.78 15.17 -1.84
N VAL A 103 5.63 16.18 -2.70
CA VAL A 103 6.72 16.66 -3.56
C VAL A 103 7.09 18.07 -3.16
N ASN A 104 8.34 18.25 -2.75
CA ASN A 104 8.91 19.55 -2.43
C ASN A 104 10.22 19.75 -3.21
N ALA A 105 10.07 20.22 -4.44
CA ALA A 105 11.18 20.51 -5.34
C ALA A 105 11.44 22.02 -5.41
N PRO A 106 12.64 22.51 -5.06
CA PRO A 106 12.98 23.92 -5.17
C PRO A 106 13.04 24.32 -6.64
N VAL A 107 12.53 25.51 -6.96
CA VAL A 107 12.63 26.10 -8.29
C VAL A 107 13.69 27.19 -8.27
N ASP A 108 14.82 26.90 -8.90
CA ASP A 108 15.87 27.88 -9.21
C ASP A 108 16.09 27.88 -10.72
N ALA A 109 15.34 28.73 -11.41
CA ALA A 109 15.27 28.76 -12.86
C ALA A 109 15.89 30.05 -13.42
N THR A 110 16.70 29.91 -14.47
CA THR A 110 17.30 31.08 -15.13
C THR A 110 16.27 31.80 -15.98
N VAL A 111 16.17 33.12 -15.82
CA VAL A 111 15.34 33.99 -16.66
C VAL A 111 16.20 34.65 -17.73
N LYS A 112 15.81 34.52 -19.00
CA LYS A 112 16.50 35.14 -20.15
C LYS A 112 15.50 35.85 -21.06
N ASP A 113 15.87 37.01 -21.58
CA ASP A 113 15.07 37.65 -22.62
C ASP A 113 15.09 36.79 -23.89
N THR A 114 13.94 36.66 -24.55
CA THR A 114 13.74 35.86 -25.76
C THR A 114 12.69 36.53 -26.63
N THR A 115 12.76 36.32 -27.94
CA THR A 115 11.78 36.85 -28.88
C THR A 115 10.83 35.75 -29.32
N VAL A 116 9.53 36.04 -29.32
CA VAL A 116 8.49 35.15 -29.85
C VAL A 116 7.75 35.89 -30.94
N ILE A 117 7.51 35.21 -32.07
CA ILE A 117 6.77 35.76 -33.20
C ILE A 117 5.28 35.43 -33.00
N ARG A 118 4.44 36.47 -32.98
CA ARG A 118 2.98 36.37 -32.93
C ARG A 118 2.39 37.19 -34.06
N ASP A 119 1.63 36.56 -34.94
CA ASP A 119 0.86 37.24 -36.00
C ASP A 119 1.67 38.33 -36.73
N THR A 120 2.91 37.97 -37.11
CA THR A 120 3.91 38.83 -37.80
C THR A 120 4.66 39.87 -36.96
N VAL A 121 4.38 40.00 -35.66
CA VAL A 121 5.07 40.91 -34.73
C VAL A 121 6.03 40.16 -33.82
N THR A 122 7.27 40.64 -33.71
CA THR A 122 8.26 40.14 -32.75
C THR A 122 8.02 40.78 -31.39
N VAL A 123 7.61 39.99 -30.40
CA VAL A 123 7.43 40.44 -29.01
C VAL A 123 8.60 39.94 -28.17
N ILE A 124 9.17 40.84 -27.37
CA ILE A 124 10.20 40.49 -26.38
C ILE A 124 9.50 39.94 -25.14
N VAL A 125 9.80 38.70 -24.80
CA VAL A 125 9.28 37.99 -23.63
C VAL A 125 10.43 37.44 -22.80
N LYS A 126 10.17 37.05 -21.56
CA LYS A 126 11.19 36.44 -20.71
C LYS A 126 10.99 34.93 -20.66
N ALA A 127 11.95 34.14 -21.12
CA ALA A 127 11.93 32.70 -20.99
C ALA A 127 12.51 32.28 -19.64
N VAL A 128 11.87 31.28 -19.02
CA VAL A 128 12.31 30.63 -17.78
C VAL A 128 12.65 29.19 -18.10
N LYS A 129 13.85 28.75 -17.73
CA LYS A 129 14.30 27.38 -17.94
C LYS A 129 15.06 26.83 -16.73
N MET A 130 14.73 25.60 -16.37
CA MET A 130 15.42 24.77 -15.40
C MET A 130 15.48 23.34 -15.94
N ASP A 131 16.65 22.73 -15.92
CA ASP A 131 16.86 21.35 -16.39
C ASP A 131 17.78 20.64 -15.40
N THR A 132 17.16 19.98 -14.42
CA THR A 132 17.84 19.12 -13.46
C THR A 132 17.46 17.66 -13.73
N PRO A 133 18.21 16.68 -13.21
CA PRO A 133 17.85 15.26 -13.35
C PRO A 133 16.44 14.91 -12.83
N TYR A 134 15.94 15.64 -11.83
CA TYR A 134 14.71 15.30 -11.10
C TYR A 134 13.54 16.29 -11.35
N LEU A 135 13.82 17.48 -11.90
CA LEU A 135 12.86 18.53 -12.18
C LEU A 135 13.26 19.31 -13.43
N LYS A 136 12.34 19.41 -14.39
CA LYS A 136 12.47 20.27 -15.56
C LYS A 136 11.33 21.28 -15.57
N LEU A 137 11.65 22.54 -15.82
CA LEU A 137 10.68 23.61 -15.93
C LEU A 137 11.02 24.43 -17.17
N ASN A 138 10.04 24.66 -18.02
CA ASN A 138 10.17 25.53 -19.18
C ASN A 138 8.92 26.40 -19.28
N GLY A 139 9.10 27.70 -19.45
CA GLY A 139 7.98 28.62 -19.61
C GLY A 139 8.40 29.99 -20.10
N ILE A 140 7.39 30.83 -20.33
CA ILE A 140 7.53 32.22 -20.77
C ILE A 140 6.77 33.11 -19.78
N ILE A 141 7.39 34.19 -19.35
CA ILE A 141 6.77 35.25 -18.57
C ILE A 141 6.34 36.36 -19.53
N GLU A 142 5.05 36.62 -19.54
CA GLU A 142 4.38 37.64 -20.34
C GLU A 142 3.12 38.11 -19.58
N ASP A 143 2.76 39.38 -19.69
CA ASP A 143 1.60 39.96 -18.97
C ASP A 143 1.62 39.66 -17.46
N ASN A 144 2.81 39.68 -16.86
CA ASN A 144 3.04 39.33 -15.47
C ASN A 144 2.59 37.90 -15.07
N ARG A 145 2.57 36.96 -16.03
CA ARG A 145 2.21 35.55 -15.84
C ARG A 145 3.25 34.62 -16.43
N LEU A 146 3.63 33.57 -15.68
CA LEU A 146 4.43 32.46 -16.19
C LEU A 146 3.50 31.42 -16.85
N LYS A 147 3.67 31.19 -18.15
CA LYS A 147 2.99 30.14 -18.93
C LYS A 147 4.02 29.09 -19.32
N GLY A 148 3.83 27.84 -18.92
CA GLY A 148 4.84 26.80 -19.14
C GLY A 148 4.43 25.44 -18.59
N ASN A 149 5.38 24.51 -18.66
CA ASN A 149 5.21 23.14 -18.19
C ASN A 149 6.28 22.81 -17.15
N ILE A 150 5.88 22.00 -16.18
CA ILE A 150 6.76 21.38 -15.19
C ILE A 150 6.74 19.88 -15.44
N TYR A 151 7.92 19.27 -15.52
CA TYR A 151 8.10 17.84 -15.69
C TYR A 151 8.97 17.30 -14.56
N LEU A 152 8.40 16.42 -13.75
CA LEU A 152 9.02 15.83 -12.57
C LEU A 152 8.83 14.31 -12.63
N PRO A 153 9.81 13.56 -13.17
CA PRO A 153 9.73 12.11 -13.20
C PRO A 153 9.92 11.55 -11.79
N VAL A 154 9.12 10.54 -11.43
CA VAL A 154 9.18 9.87 -10.12
C VAL A 154 9.00 8.37 -10.35
N HIS A 155 9.97 7.57 -9.92
CA HIS A 155 9.85 6.11 -9.92
C HIS A 155 9.80 5.60 -8.48
N LEU A 156 8.77 4.81 -8.20
CA LEU A 156 8.61 4.15 -6.92
C LEU A 156 9.04 2.69 -7.05
N HIS A 157 9.99 2.27 -6.23
CA HIS A 157 10.42 0.90 -6.10
C HIS A 157 9.80 0.29 -4.86
N GLN A 158 9.20 -0.88 -5.01
CA GLN A 158 8.49 -1.54 -3.93
C GLN A 158 8.90 -3.00 -3.82
N ALA A 159 9.23 -3.42 -2.60
CA ALA A 159 9.62 -4.78 -2.28
C ALA A 159 8.78 -5.32 -1.13
N PHE A 160 8.35 -6.57 -1.27
CA PHE A 160 7.69 -7.32 -0.22
C PHE A 160 8.59 -8.45 0.26
N TRP A 161 8.72 -8.59 1.57
CA TRP A 161 9.53 -9.66 2.14
C TRP A 161 8.90 -10.23 3.40
N VAL A 162 9.16 -11.51 3.63
CA VAL A 162 8.55 -12.29 4.70
C VAL A 162 9.53 -12.45 5.84
N GLU A 163 9.14 -12.01 7.03
CA GLU A 163 9.83 -12.35 8.26
C GLU A 163 9.31 -13.71 8.76
N TYR A 164 10.18 -14.72 8.79
CA TYR A 164 9.84 -16.04 9.31
C TYR A 164 10.08 -16.14 10.82
N LYS A 165 9.19 -16.86 11.51
CA LYS A 165 9.29 -17.11 12.96
C LYS A 165 10.41 -18.09 13.30
N HIS A 166 10.62 -19.10 12.46
CA HIS A 166 11.61 -20.15 12.70
C HIS A 166 12.57 -20.22 11.52
N ARG A 167 13.87 -20.28 11.83
CA ARG A 167 14.97 -20.38 10.87
C ARG A 167 15.95 -21.43 11.40
N PHE A 168 16.14 -22.53 10.67
CA PHE A 168 17.13 -23.57 11.01
C PHE A 168 17.83 -24.09 9.74
N LEU A 169 19.16 -23.99 9.69
CA LEU A 169 19.97 -24.29 8.51
C LEU A 169 19.42 -23.62 7.23
N TRP A 170 18.83 -24.38 6.31
CA TRP A 170 18.21 -23.89 5.06
C TRP A 170 16.67 -23.84 5.12
N TRP A 171 16.07 -24.25 6.23
CA TRP A 171 14.64 -24.31 6.41
C TRP A 171 14.12 -23.04 7.09
N ARG A 172 13.10 -22.45 6.49
CA ARG A 172 12.34 -21.31 7.04
C ARG A 172 10.88 -21.70 7.05
N TRP A 173 10.25 -21.70 8.21
CA TRP A 173 8.83 -22.04 8.32
C TRP A 173 8.11 -21.09 9.26
N LYS A 174 6.80 -21.00 9.05
CA LYS A 174 5.86 -20.13 9.76
C LYS A 174 6.15 -18.64 9.57
N VAL A 175 5.29 -17.97 8.83
CA VAL A 175 5.33 -16.51 8.66
C VAL A 175 5.08 -15.84 10.02
N LYS A 176 5.94 -14.90 10.38
CA LYS A 176 5.79 -14.01 11.55
C LYS A 176 5.16 -12.69 11.12
N ALA A 177 5.67 -12.07 10.06
CA ALA A 177 5.17 -10.83 9.49
C ALA A 177 5.50 -10.75 8.00
N ILE A 178 4.73 -9.97 7.26
CA ILE A 178 5.08 -9.51 5.91
C ILE A 178 5.43 -8.03 6.05
N HIS A 179 6.53 -7.65 5.43
CA HIS A 179 7.00 -6.27 5.39
C HIS A 179 6.92 -5.77 3.97
N GLN A 180 6.62 -4.48 3.85
CA GLN A 180 6.68 -3.74 2.61
C GLN A 180 7.71 -2.64 2.79
N THR A 181 8.60 -2.51 1.82
CA THR A 181 9.52 -1.38 1.71
C THR A 181 9.22 -0.68 0.40
N ILE A 182 8.94 0.61 0.46
CA ILE A 182 8.76 1.47 -0.72
C ILE A 182 9.85 2.54 -0.72
N SER A 183 10.42 2.84 -1.88
CA SER A 183 11.41 3.92 -2.05
C SER A 183 11.17 4.74 -3.30
N SER A 184 11.58 6.00 -3.28
CA SER A 184 11.54 6.91 -4.42
C SER A 184 12.96 7.23 -4.90
N ASP A 185 13.19 7.24 -6.21
CA ASP A 185 14.45 7.65 -6.82
C ASP A 185 14.61 9.18 -6.93
N ASN A 186 13.55 9.94 -6.66
CA ASN A 186 13.54 11.39 -6.70
C ASN A 186 13.71 11.99 -5.30
N SER A 187 14.79 12.75 -5.09
CA SER A 187 15.15 13.35 -3.80
C SER A 187 14.18 14.42 -3.29
N TYR A 188 13.34 14.95 -4.17
CA TYR A 188 12.31 15.93 -3.82
C TYR A 188 10.96 15.31 -3.46
N VAL A 189 10.90 13.97 -3.45
CA VAL A 189 9.68 13.22 -3.22
C VAL A 189 9.80 12.48 -1.90
N GLU A 190 8.88 12.77 -0.99
CA GLU A 190 8.83 12.16 0.33
C GLU A 190 7.57 11.30 0.47
N ILE A 191 7.76 10.07 0.95
CA ILE A 191 6.67 9.14 1.22
C ILE A 191 6.21 9.35 2.66
N LYS A 192 5.18 10.18 2.85
CA LYS A 192 4.66 10.57 4.17
C LYS A 192 3.93 9.42 4.85
N TYR A 193 3.19 8.64 4.07
CA TYR A 193 2.42 7.53 4.57
C TYR A 193 2.44 6.39 3.56
N THR A 194 2.51 5.18 4.09
CA THR A 194 2.37 3.97 3.29
C THR A 194 1.62 2.96 4.13
N GLU A 195 0.70 2.26 3.50
CA GLU A 195 0.00 1.12 4.07
C GLU A 195 -0.26 0.06 3.02
N ILE A 196 -0.38 -1.17 3.49
CA ILE A 196 -0.91 -2.27 2.71
C ILE A 196 -1.83 -3.13 3.57
N ILE A 197 -2.95 -3.48 2.96
CA ILE A 197 -3.99 -4.33 3.51
C ILE A 197 -4.11 -5.54 2.61
N ASN A 198 -3.74 -6.71 3.12
CA ASN A 198 -4.08 -7.98 2.53
C ASN A 198 -5.52 -8.34 2.88
N LEU A 199 -6.23 -8.92 1.92
CA LEU A 199 -7.59 -9.37 2.11
C LEU A 199 -7.60 -10.87 2.31
N LYS A 200 -8.23 -11.29 3.41
CA LYS A 200 -8.50 -12.69 3.68
C LYS A 200 -9.88 -13.04 3.15
N ASN A 201 -9.90 -13.96 2.19
CA ASN A 201 -11.08 -14.69 1.77
C ASN A 201 -11.31 -15.94 2.63
#